data_AF-A0A858X140-F1
#
_entry.id   AF-A0A858X140-F1
#
_cell.length_a   1.000
_cell.length_b   1.000
_cell.length_c   1.000
_cell.angle_alpha   90.00
_cell.angle_beta   90.00
_cell.angle_gamma   90.00
#
_symmetry.space_group_name_H-M   'P 1'
#
loop_
_entity.id
_entity.type
_entity.pdbx_description
1 polymer ?
#
loop_
_entity_poly.entity_id
_entity_poly.type
_entity_poly.pdbx_seq_one_letter_code
_entity_poly.pdbx_strand_id
1 'polypeptide(L)'
;MRLGFVGTGTIASAMVIGLRAAGNIDPIILSPRNAEVAADLAGRFDSVQVASTNQAVLDASDLVVLAVRPQIASSVLPELRFRPDHHVLSVIATLSLDYLGPLIAPATLATRAVPLPSVARRQGPTAIYPPSPPIKALFDALGTAIELGNEREFDAFSAATGVMASYFALAETLSVWMTRRGVAPDNAQAFVSQMFQGLAGTSPAAHGGGFAALADEHQTRGGLNEQVLKSVTEDGVFAALERALDAVFARVTAAPPA
;
A
#
# COMPACT_ATOMS: atom_id res chain seq x y z
N MET A 1 -7.18 -22.16 2.19
CA MET A 1 -6.01 -21.88 1.33
C MET A 1 -4.84 -21.52 2.24
N ARG A 2 -3.65 -22.11 2.13
CA ARG A 2 -2.52 -21.78 3.02
C ARG A 2 -1.73 -20.60 2.46
N LEU A 3 -1.53 -19.56 3.27
CA LEU A 3 -0.79 -18.35 2.87
C LEU A 3 0.62 -18.38 3.45
N GLY A 4 1.63 -18.12 2.62
CA GLY A 4 3.02 -18.03 3.03
C GLY A 4 3.58 -16.64 2.80
N PHE A 5 4.18 -16.00 3.80
CA PHE A 5 4.83 -14.70 3.65
C PHE A 5 6.34 -14.84 3.67
N VAL A 6 6.98 -14.55 2.53
CA VAL A 6 8.43 -14.38 2.44
C VAL A 6 8.76 -12.92 2.71
N GLY A 7 9.19 -12.64 3.94
CA GLY A 7 9.37 -11.31 4.49
C GLY A 7 8.28 -10.95 5.50
N THR A 8 8.67 -10.58 6.71
CA THR A 8 7.76 -10.22 7.81
C THR A 8 7.92 -8.73 8.18
N GLY A 9 7.77 -7.86 7.19
CA GLY A 9 7.83 -6.40 7.35
C GLY A 9 6.47 -5.77 7.68
N THR A 10 6.40 -4.43 7.62
CA THR A 10 5.20 -3.64 7.92
C THR A 10 3.99 -4.08 7.10
N ILE A 11 4.15 -4.28 5.78
CA ILE A 11 3.04 -4.67 4.90
C ILE A 11 2.57 -6.11 5.18
N ALA A 12 3.50 -7.06 5.33
CA ALA A 12 3.15 -8.43 5.69
C ALA A 12 2.39 -8.48 7.02
N SER A 13 2.90 -7.79 8.05
CA SER A 13 2.24 -7.68 9.36
C SER A 13 0.85 -7.06 9.24
N ALA A 14 0.71 -5.97 8.47
CA ALA A 14 -0.58 -5.33 8.23
C ALA A 14 -1.57 -6.27 7.54
N MET A 15 -1.14 -7.03 6.54
CA MET A 15 -1.99 -8.02 5.87
C MET A 15 -2.42 -9.12 6.83
N VAL A 16 -1.51 -9.69 7.62
CA VAL A 16 -1.85 -10.73 8.61
C VAL A 16 -2.87 -10.21 9.61
N ILE A 17 -2.64 -9.04 10.21
CA ILE A 17 -3.56 -8.42 11.17
C ILE A 17 -4.93 -8.19 10.52
N GLY A 18 -4.96 -7.64 9.31
CA GLY A 18 -6.19 -7.37 8.58
C GLY A 18 -6.97 -8.64 8.23
N LEU A 19 -6.27 -9.71 7.81
CA LEU A 19 -6.89 -10.99 7.48
C LEU A 19 -7.53 -11.63 8.71
N ARG A 20 -6.83 -11.59 9.85
CA ARG A 20 -7.38 -12.09 11.12
C ARG A 20 -8.57 -11.25 11.58
N ALA A 21 -8.49 -9.93 11.44
CA ALA A 21 -9.63 -9.04 11.72
C ALA A 21 -10.82 -9.26 10.76
N ALA A 22 -10.58 -9.78 9.55
CA ALA A 22 -11.61 -10.16 8.59
C ALA A 22 -12.23 -11.55 8.87
N GLY A 23 -11.75 -12.27 9.90
CA GLY A 23 -12.23 -13.61 10.23
C GLY A 23 -11.62 -14.72 9.36
N ASN A 24 -10.57 -14.44 8.59
CA ASN A 24 -9.83 -15.48 7.89
C ASN A 24 -9.13 -16.38 8.94
N ILE A 25 -9.45 -17.67 8.89
CA ILE A 25 -8.87 -18.71 9.77
C ILE A 25 -7.85 -19.60 9.06
N ASP A 26 -7.54 -19.31 7.79
CA ASP A 26 -6.57 -20.07 7.03
C ASP A 26 -5.19 -20.06 7.71
N PRO A 27 -4.42 -21.15 7.59
CA PRO A 27 -3.04 -21.17 8.07
C PRO A 27 -2.20 -20.10 7.36
N ILE A 28 -1.47 -19.32 8.16
CA ILE A 28 -0.48 -18.35 7.69
C ILE A 28 0.89 -18.79 8.18
N ILE A 29 1.84 -18.91 7.25
CA ILE A 29 3.21 -19.30 7.52
C ILE A 29 4.12 -18.11 7.23
N LEU A 30 4.86 -17.65 8.24
CA LEU A 30 5.74 -16.49 8.16
C LEU A 30 7.19 -16.93 8.02
N SER A 31 7.95 -16.21 7.21
CA SER A 31 9.41 -16.33 7.21
C SER A 31 10.01 -15.98 8.58
N PRO A 32 11.12 -16.61 8.99
CA PRO A 32 11.77 -16.34 10.28
C PRO A 32 12.49 -14.99 10.34
N ARG A 33 12.71 -14.33 9.20
CA ARG A 33 13.40 -13.04 9.13
C ARG A 33 12.50 -11.94 9.69
N ASN A 34 13.06 -11.09 10.56
CA ASN A 34 12.32 -10.20 11.46
C ASN A 34 11.59 -10.96 12.58
N ALA A 35 12.37 -11.75 13.33
CA ALA A 35 11.88 -12.72 14.30
C ALA A 35 10.96 -12.12 15.37
N GLU A 36 11.19 -10.89 15.80
CA GLU A 36 10.34 -10.20 16.77
C GLU A 36 8.92 -10.00 16.24
N VAL A 37 8.77 -9.45 15.02
CA VAL A 37 7.45 -9.26 14.40
C VAL A 37 6.78 -10.59 14.08
N ALA A 38 7.55 -11.57 13.61
CA ALA A 38 7.03 -12.91 13.32
C ALA A 38 6.53 -13.62 14.60
N ALA A 39 7.28 -13.52 15.70
CA ALA A 39 6.92 -14.08 16.98
C ALA A 39 5.71 -13.37 17.61
N ASP A 40 5.62 -12.04 17.52
CA ASP A 40 4.43 -11.28 17.95
C ASP A 40 3.18 -11.77 17.22
N LEU A 41 3.23 -11.85 15.89
CA LEU A 41 2.08 -12.29 15.09
C LEU A 41 1.68 -13.75 15.40
N ALA A 42 2.65 -14.65 15.55
CA ALA A 42 2.38 -16.04 15.91
C ALA A 42 1.83 -16.20 17.34
N GLY A 43 2.30 -15.37 18.29
CA GLY A 43 1.80 -15.36 19.66
C GLY A 43 0.39 -14.76 19.79
N ARG A 44 -0.02 -13.91 18.85
CA ARG A 44 -1.33 -13.25 18.83
C ARG A 44 -2.42 -14.06 18.14
N PHE A 45 -2.06 -14.98 17.24
CA PHE A 45 -3.01 -15.67 16.37
C PHE A 45 -2.66 -17.15 16.22
N ASP A 46 -3.48 -18.04 16.76
CA ASP A 46 -3.21 -19.50 16.82
C ASP A 46 -2.92 -20.17 15.47
N SER A 47 -3.50 -19.66 14.38
CA SER A 47 -3.29 -20.18 13.02
C SER A 47 -2.14 -19.50 12.25
N VAL A 48 -1.32 -18.70 12.93
CA VAL A 48 -0.10 -18.08 12.39
C VAL A 48 1.12 -18.81 12.95
N GLN A 49 2.01 -19.27 12.08
CA GLN A 49 3.21 -20.01 12.45
C GLN A 49 4.44 -19.39 11.81
N VAL A 50 5.60 -19.53 12.48
CA VAL A 50 6.90 -19.11 11.93
C VAL A 50 7.63 -20.34 11.41
N ALA A 51 7.99 -20.33 10.13
CA ALA A 51 8.76 -21.40 9.51
C ALA A 51 10.24 -21.33 9.89
N SER A 52 10.95 -22.45 9.76
CA SER A 52 12.40 -22.51 10.01
C SER A 52 13.25 -21.83 8.94
N THR A 53 12.74 -21.74 7.71
CA THR A 53 13.42 -21.13 6.56
C THR A 53 12.40 -20.49 5.61
N ASN A 54 12.86 -19.64 4.69
CA ASN A 54 12.00 -19.14 3.61
C ASN A 54 11.47 -20.28 2.73
N GLN A 55 12.27 -21.31 2.46
CA GLN A 55 11.82 -22.46 1.68
C GLN A 55 10.68 -23.21 2.37
N ALA A 56 10.76 -23.40 3.69
CA ALA A 56 9.70 -24.04 4.46
C ALA A 56 8.38 -23.24 4.44
N VAL A 57 8.42 -21.92 4.21
CA VAL A 57 7.21 -21.13 3.93
C VAL A 57 6.55 -21.60 2.62
N LEU A 58 7.32 -21.69 1.54
CA LEU A 58 6.82 -22.12 0.23
C LEU A 58 6.30 -23.56 0.26
N ASP A 59 7.03 -24.46 0.91
CA ASP A 59 6.66 -25.88 0.98
C ASP A 59 5.30 -26.09 1.68
N ALA A 60 4.95 -25.21 2.62
CA ALA A 60 3.71 -25.26 3.39
C ALA A 60 2.56 -24.40 2.83
N SER A 61 2.75 -23.72 1.68
CA SER A 61 1.81 -22.71 1.18
C SER A 61 1.25 -23.02 -0.21
N ASP A 62 0.03 -22.54 -0.44
CA ASP A 62 -0.62 -22.56 -1.76
C ASP A 62 -0.48 -21.18 -2.43
N LEU A 63 -0.69 -20.11 -1.65
CA LEU A 63 -0.47 -18.71 -2.04
C LEU A 63 0.79 -18.17 -1.36
N VAL A 64 1.81 -17.83 -2.14
CA VAL A 64 3.10 -17.30 -1.66
C VAL A 64 3.15 -15.79 -1.84
N VAL A 65 3.12 -15.06 -0.74
CA VAL A 65 3.26 -13.60 -0.70
C VAL A 65 4.73 -13.22 -0.58
N LEU A 66 5.27 -12.59 -1.63
CA LEU A 66 6.62 -12.02 -1.63
C LEU A 66 6.55 -10.60 -1.06
N ALA A 67 7.02 -10.42 0.17
CA ALA A 67 6.97 -9.16 0.93
C ALA A 67 8.36 -8.70 1.41
N VAL A 68 9.40 -9.05 0.65
CA VAL A 68 10.76 -8.55 0.85
C VAL A 68 10.93 -7.15 0.28
N ARG A 69 12.00 -6.46 0.69
CA ARG A 69 12.35 -5.17 0.07
C ARG A 69 12.94 -5.40 -1.33
N PRO A 70 12.75 -4.47 -2.28
CA PRO A 70 13.23 -4.64 -3.66
C PRO A 70 14.74 -4.89 -3.73
N GLN A 71 15.51 -4.25 -2.85
CA GLN A 71 16.98 -4.33 -2.83
C GLN A 71 17.53 -5.72 -2.48
N ILE A 72 16.72 -6.61 -1.90
CA ILE A 72 17.14 -7.96 -1.52
C ILE A 72 16.40 -9.05 -2.29
N ALA A 73 15.49 -8.69 -3.20
CA ALA A 73 14.74 -9.67 -3.96
C ALA A 73 15.64 -10.53 -4.85
N SER A 74 16.64 -9.91 -5.50
CA SER A 74 17.59 -10.58 -6.38
C SER A 74 18.52 -11.57 -5.67
N SER A 75 18.71 -11.45 -4.36
CA SER A 75 19.48 -12.42 -3.57
C SER A 75 18.60 -13.45 -2.89
N VAL A 76 17.38 -13.09 -2.47
CA VAL A 76 16.49 -13.99 -1.75
C VAL A 76 15.74 -14.94 -2.68
N LEU A 77 15.18 -14.45 -3.79
CA LEU A 77 14.29 -15.26 -4.63
C LEU A 77 15.01 -16.42 -5.35
N PRO A 78 16.25 -16.28 -5.86
CA PRO A 78 16.96 -17.40 -6.49
C PRO A 78 17.28 -18.57 -5.56
N GLU A 79 17.29 -18.36 -4.25
CA GLU A 79 17.50 -19.44 -3.26
C GLU A 79 16.23 -20.29 -3.04
N LEU A 80 15.08 -19.84 -3.56
CA LEU A 80 13.79 -20.48 -3.37
C LEU A 80 13.44 -21.39 -4.54
N ARG A 81 12.92 -22.57 -4.21
CA ARG A 81 12.36 -23.52 -5.15
C ARG A 81 10.85 -23.35 -5.19
N PHE A 82 10.38 -22.64 -6.20
CA PHE A 82 8.95 -22.54 -6.48
C PHE A 82 8.42 -23.83 -7.09
N ARG A 83 7.11 -24.05 -6.98
CA ARG A 83 6.41 -25.16 -7.63
C ARG A 83 5.44 -24.61 -8.69
N PRO A 84 5.11 -25.38 -9.74
CA PRO A 84 4.19 -24.91 -10.79
C PRO A 84 2.78 -24.56 -10.28
N ASP A 85 2.37 -25.15 -9.17
CA ASP A 85 1.05 -24.96 -8.53
C ASP A 85 1.01 -23.76 -7.56
N HIS A 86 2.13 -23.10 -7.29
CA HIS A 86 2.12 -21.88 -6.48
C HIS A 86 1.40 -20.75 -7.22
N HIS A 87 0.49 -20.08 -6.52
CA HIS A 87 0.10 -18.72 -6.87
C HIS A 87 1.05 -17.76 -6.12
N VAL A 88 1.78 -16.94 -6.86
CA VAL A 88 2.67 -15.93 -6.29
C VAL A 88 1.97 -14.57 -6.24
N LEU A 89 1.90 -13.97 -5.07
CA LEU A 89 1.49 -12.58 -4.87
C LEU A 89 2.71 -11.74 -4.51
N SER A 90 3.15 -10.85 -5.40
CA SER A 90 4.22 -9.90 -5.09
C SER A 90 3.66 -8.59 -4.56
N VAL A 91 4.10 -8.20 -3.37
CA VAL A 91 3.90 -6.84 -2.82
C VAL A 91 5.23 -6.07 -2.78
N ILE A 92 6.22 -6.53 -3.54
CA ILE A 92 7.52 -5.88 -3.67
C ILE A 92 7.35 -4.65 -4.57
N ALA A 93 7.71 -3.47 -4.04
CA ALA A 93 7.70 -2.23 -4.82
C ALA A 93 8.66 -2.32 -6.03
N THR A 94 8.35 -1.59 -7.11
CA THR A 94 9.23 -1.37 -8.27
C THR A 94 9.70 -2.59 -9.06
N LEU A 95 9.27 -3.82 -8.75
CA LEU A 95 9.64 -5.01 -9.54
C LEU A 95 8.47 -5.45 -10.42
N SER A 96 8.69 -5.48 -11.73
CA SER A 96 7.71 -5.93 -12.73
C SER A 96 7.50 -7.44 -12.72
N LEU A 97 6.41 -7.89 -13.33
CA LEU A 97 6.20 -9.34 -13.53
C LEU A 97 7.25 -9.93 -14.48
N ASP A 98 7.69 -9.18 -15.49
CA ASP A 98 8.77 -9.62 -16.39
C ASP A 98 10.09 -9.88 -15.65
N TYR A 99 10.42 -9.05 -14.66
CA TYR A 99 11.59 -9.26 -13.81
C TYR A 99 11.42 -10.45 -12.86
N LEU A 100 10.23 -10.59 -12.26
CA LEU A 100 9.95 -11.64 -11.29
C LEU A 100 9.82 -13.03 -11.94
N GLY A 101 9.30 -13.11 -13.16
CA GLY A 101 8.99 -14.38 -13.85
C GLY A 101 10.14 -15.39 -13.82
N PRO A 102 11.35 -15.03 -14.27
CA PRO A 102 12.51 -15.92 -14.19
C PRO A 102 12.90 -16.32 -12.77
N LEU A 103 12.69 -15.43 -11.79
CA LEU A 103 13.06 -15.66 -10.39
C LEU A 103 12.08 -16.56 -9.64
N ILE A 104 10.84 -16.66 -10.11
CA ILE A 104 9.78 -17.47 -9.49
C ILE A 104 9.42 -18.73 -10.29
N ALA A 105 10.09 -18.97 -11.41
CA ALA A 105 9.91 -20.17 -12.20
C ALA A 105 10.16 -21.44 -11.34
N PRO A 106 9.38 -22.53 -11.52
CA PRO A 106 8.40 -22.77 -12.57
C PRO A 106 6.97 -22.27 -12.26
N ALA A 107 6.75 -21.45 -11.23
CA ALA A 107 5.43 -20.87 -10.99
C ALA A 107 5.05 -19.91 -12.12
N THR A 108 3.84 -20.06 -12.67
CA THR A 108 3.34 -19.24 -13.79
C THR A 108 2.23 -18.29 -13.38
N LEU A 109 1.57 -18.55 -12.25
CA LEU A 109 0.52 -17.70 -11.70
C LEU A 109 1.15 -16.64 -10.79
N ALA A 110 1.23 -15.40 -11.28
CA ALA A 110 1.78 -14.28 -10.53
C ALA A 110 0.87 -13.05 -10.60
N THR A 111 0.68 -12.39 -9.46
CA THR A 111 -0.07 -11.14 -9.34
C THR A 111 0.76 -10.16 -8.51
N ARG A 112 0.82 -8.90 -8.93
CA ARG A 112 1.36 -7.78 -8.15
C ARG A 112 0.22 -7.09 -7.41
N ALA A 113 0.50 -6.60 -6.21
CA ALA A 113 -0.41 -5.72 -5.48
C ALA A 113 0.34 -4.59 -4.77
N VAL A 114 -0.32 -3.45 -4.60
CA VAL A 114 0.21 -2.30 -3.81
C VAL A 114 -0.67 -2.05 -2.58
N PRO A 115 -0.61 -2.93 -1.55
CA PRO A 115 -1.31 -2.67 -0.31
C PRO A 115 -0.63 -1.56 0.49
N LEU A 116 -1.44 -0.81 1.23
CA LEU A 116 -0.99 0.21 2.18
C LEU A 116 -1.11 -0.33 3.62
N PRO A 117 -0.39 0.22 4.61
CA PRO A 117 -0.50 -0.21 6.00
C PRO A 117 -1.93 -0.19 6.57
N SER A 118 -2.84 0.58 5.95
CA SER A 118 -4.27 0.62 6.32
C SER A 118 -5.01 -0.70 6.13
N VAL A 119 -4.47 -1.66 5.38
CA VAL A 119 -5.04 -3.02 5.27
C VAL A 119 -5.16 -3.73 6.63
N ALA A 120 -4.33 -3.37 7.62
CA ALA A 120 -4.45 -3.85 8.99
C ALA A 120 -5.80 -3.50 9.64
N ARG A 121 -6.40 -2.38 9.20
CA ARG A 121 -7.71 -1.89 9.66
C ARG A 121 -8.82 -2.23 8.67
N ARG A 122 -8.51 -3.01 7.63
CA ARG A 122 -9.39 -3.33 6.51
C ARG A 122 -9.89 -2.09 5.76
N GLN A 123 -8.99 -1.14 5.55
CA GLN A 123 -9.32 0.18 4.99
C GLN A 123 -8.38 0.53 3.83
N GLY A 124 -8.93 1.31 2.91
CA GLY A 124 -8.19 1.87 1.78
C GLY A 124 -8.13 0.97 0.55
N PRO A 125 -7.58 1.50 -0.55
CA PRO A 125 -7.48 0.79 -1.81
C PRO A 125 -6.25 -0.14 -1.83
N THR A 126 -6.34 -1.19 -2.64
CA THR A 126 -5.18 -1.97 -3.10
C THR A 126 -5.30 -2.19 -4.59
N ALA A 127 -4.37 -1.62 -5.36
CA ALA A 127 -4.24 -1.90 -6.78
C ALA A 127 -3.71 -3.32 -6.99
N ILE A 128 -4.26 -4.07 -7.94
CA ILE A 128 -3.81 -5.42 -8.31
C ILE A 128 -3.66 -5.57 -9.82
N TYR A 129 -2.62 -6.28 -10.25
CA TYR A 129 -2.35 -6.57 -11.67
C TYR A 129 -1.53 -7.86 -11.85
N PRO A 130 -1.86 -8.73 -12.82
CA PRO A 130 -3.09 -8.75 -13.61
C PRO A 130 -4.32 -9.01 -12.73
N PRO A 131 -5.55 -8.81 -13.26
CA PRO A 131 -6.78 -9.17 -12.59
C PRO A 131 -6.74 -10.64 -12.16
N SER A 132 -7.19 -10.91 -10.94
CA SER A 132 -7.13 -12.24 -10.34
C SER A 132 -8.21 -12.39 -9.28
N PRO A 133 -9.29 -13.15 -9.55
CA PRO A 133 -10.40 -13.32 -8.62
C PRO A 133 -10.00 -13.72 -7.18
N PRO A 134 -9.09 -14.68 -6.94
CA PRO A 134 -8.70 -15.02 -5.56
C PRO A 134 -7.94 -13.87 -4.86
N ILE A 135 -7.12 -13.11 -5.58
CA ILE A 135 -6.37 -11.98 -5.01
C ILE A 135 -7.30 -10.77 -4.79
N LYS A 136 -8.25 -10.54 -5.70
CA LYS A 136 -9.31 -9.55 -5.51
C LYS A 136 -10.11 -9.85 -4.24
N ALA A 137 -10.59 -11.09 -4.08
CA ALA A 137 -11.33 -11.49 -2.89
C ALA A 137 -10.50 -11.32 -1.60
N LEU A 138 -9.20 -11.64 -1.66
CA LEU A 138 -8.28 -11.42 -0.54
C LEU A 138 -8.21 -9.93 -0.14
N PHE A 139 -8.02 -9.03 -1.11
CA PHE A 139 -7.87 -7.59 -0.82
C PHE A 139 -9.20 -6.86 -0.58
N ASP A 140 -10.32 -7.34 -1.11
CA ASP A 140 -11.66 -6.84 -0.76
C ASP A 140 -12.01 -7.15 0.71
N ALA A 141 -11.48 -8.24 1.28
CA ALA A 141 -11.58 -8.49 2.72
C ALA A 141 -10.74 -7.52 3.57
N LEU A 142 -9.76 -6.85 2.95
CA LEU A 142 -8.81 -5.92 3.56
C LEU A 142 -9.05 -4.45 3.20
N GLY A 143 -10.15 -4.15 2.49
CA GLY A 143 -10.43 -2.82 1.98
C GLY A 143 -11.10 -2.90 0.61
N THR A 144 -10.54 -2.23 -0.39
CA THR A 144 -11.08 -2.24 -1.75
C THR A 144 -10.02 -2.63 -2.76
N ALA A 145 -10.19 -3.75 -3.44
CA ALA A 145 -9.31 -4.16 -4.52
C ALA A 145 -9.70 -3.46 -5.83
N ILE A 146 -8.73 -2.83 -6.48
CA ILE A 146 -8.85 -2.19 -7.80
C ILE A 146 -8.04 -3.02 -8.79
N GLU A 147 -8.73 -3.71 -9.70
CA GLU A 147 -8.08 -4.50 -10.75
C GLU A 147 -7.71 -3.60 -11.92
N LEU A 148 -6.46 -3.70 -12.37
CA LEU A 148 -5.92 -2.87 -13.45
C LEU A 148 -5.72 -3.70 -14.71
N GLY A 149 -5.90 -3.07 -15.87
CA GLY A 149 -5.89 -3.78 -17.16
C GLY A 149 -4.49 -4.03 -17.72
N ASN A 150 -3.50 -3.26 -17.28
CA ASN A 150 -2.13 -3.32 -17.77
C ASN A 150 -1.11 -2.89 -16.71
N GLU A 151 0.15 -3.25 -16.93
CA GLU A 151 1.24 -2.97 -15.98
C GLU A 151 1.53 -1.47 -15.84
N ARG A 152 1.33 -0.69 -16.91
CA ARG A 152 1.57 0.75 -16.90
C ARG A 152 0.58 1.49 -15.97
N GLU A 153 -0.68 1.09 -15.96
CA GLU A 153 -1.66 1.55 -14.96
C GLU A 153 -1.22 1.17 -13.56
N PHE A 154 -0.79 -0.08 -13.34
CA PHE A 154 -0.31 -0.53 -12.03
C PHE A 154 0.85 0.32 -11.52
N ASP A 155 1.81 0.63 -12.38
CA ASP A 155 2.96 1.47 -12.02
C ASP A 155 2.53 2.90 -11.68
N ALA A 156 1.49 3.45 -12.32
CA ALA A 156 0.94 4.76 -11.98
C ALA A 156 0.27 4.75 -10.59
N PHE A 157 -0.51 3.72 -10.28
CA PHE A 157 -1.07 3.52 -8.93
C PHE A 157 0.03 3.35 -7.89
N SER A 158 1.08 2.57 -8.20
CA SER A 158 2.23 2.41 -7.33
C SER A 158 2.94 3.75 -7.06
N ALA A 159 3.16 4.56 -8.09
CA ALA A 159 3.80 5.88 -7.95
C ALA A 159 2.96 6.84 -7.11
N ALA A 160 1.64 6.83 -7.29
CA ALA A 160 0.71 7.67 -6.52
C ALA A 160 0.79 7.44 -5.01
N THR A 161 1.13 6.22 -4.55
CA THR A 161 1.31 5.94 -3.12
C THR A 161 2.45 6.72 -2.47
N GLY A 162 3.37 7.29 -3.27
CA GLY A 162 4.49 8.11 -2.80
C GLY A 162 4.09 9.40 -2.07
N VAL A 163 2.81 9.81 -2.14
CA VAL A 163 2.33 11.06 -1.52
C VAL A 163 1.98 10.94 -0.04
N MET A 164 2.00 9.73 0.54
CA MET A 164 1.61 9.53 1.95
C MET A 164 2.45 10.37 2.93
N ALA A 165 3.76 10.48 2.69
CA ALA A 165 4.63 11.33 3.53
C ALA A 165 4.28 12.81 3.37
N SER A 166 3.99 13.26 2.14
CA SER A 166 3.56 14.62 1.84
C SER A 166 2.24 14.98 2.51
N TYR A 167 1.30 14.03 2.63
CA TYR A 167 0.06 14.23 3.39
C TYR A 167 0.33 14.55 4.86
N PHE A 168 1.18 13.77 5.53
CA PHE A 168 1.53 14.03 6.93
C PHE A 168 2.33 15.32 7.10
N ALA A 169 3.21 15.65 6.15
CA ALA A 169 3.95 16.91 6.15
C ALA A 169 3.03 18.13 5.98
N LEU A 170 1.97 18.01 5.16
CA LEU A 170 0.94 19.03 5.03
C LEU A 170 0.20 19.22 6.36
N ALA A 171 -0.27 18.12 6.97
CA ALA A 171 -0.95 18.16 8.27
C ALA A 171 -0.08 18.81 9.36
N GLU A 172 1.20 18.42 9.43
CA GLU A 172 2.18 19.00 10.36
C GLU A 172 2.38 20.49 10.12
N THR A 173 2.48 20.90 8.85
CA THR A 173 2.64 22.30 8.46
C THR A 173 1.48 23.16 8.98
N LEU A 174 0.24 22.68 8.84
CA LEU A 174 -0.95 23.35 9.36
C LEU A 174 -0.92 23.43 10.89
N SER A 175 -0.61 22.32 11.56
CA SER A 175 -0.55 22.24 13.03
C SER A 175 0.49 23.20 13.62
N VAL A 176 1.69 23.24 13.04
CA VAL A 176 2.77 24.16 13.43
C VAL A 176 2.38 25.61 13.16
N TRP A 177 1.72 25.89 12.03
CA TRP A 177 1.23 27.23 11.70
C TRP A 177 0.21 27.75 12.73
N MET A 178 -0.71 26.88 13.20
CA MET A 178 -1.68 27.20 14.25
C MET A 178 -0.99 27.43 15.60
N THR A 179 -0.01 26.58 15.94
CA THR A 179 0.77 26.72 17.19
C THR A 179 1.50 28.06 17.25
N ARG A 180 2.10 28.51 16.13
CA ARG A 180 2.73 29.83 16.03
C ARG A 180 1.78 31.01 16.23
N ARG A 181 0.46 30.77 16.22
CA ARG A 181 -0.61 31.76 16.45
C ARG A 181 -1.27 31.62 17.82
N GLY A 182 -0.63 30.89 18.73
CA GLY A 182 -1.07 30.77 20.12
C GLY A 182 -2.05 29.62 20.39
N VAL A 183 -2.29 28.74 19.42
CA VAL A 183 -3.07 27.51 19.67
C VAL A 183 -2.18 26.50 20.42
N ALA A 184 -2.71 25.84 21.44
CA ALA A 184 -2.00 24.76 22.13
C ALA A 184 -1.68 23.61 21.13
N PRO A 185 -0.46 23.03 21.16
CA PRO A 185 -0.05 22.00 20.19
C PRO A 185 -1.04 20.84 20.07
N ASP A 186 -1.51 20.30 21.19
CA ASP A 186 -2.45 19.18 21.22
C ASP A 186 -3.80 19.54 20.56
N ASN A 187 -4.27 20.78 20.77
CA ASN A 187 -5.50 21.27 20.13
C ASN A 187 -5.32 21.46 18.62
N ALA A 188 -4.17 21.99 18.19
CA ALA A 188 -3.86 22.16 16.76
C ALA A 188 -3.80 20.81 16.05
N GLN A 189 -3.09 19.84 16.64
CA GLN A 189 -2.97 18.49 16.10
C GLN A 189 -4.33 17.79 16.04
N ALA A 190 -5.14 17.87 17.11
CA ALA A 190 -6.46 17.28 17.15
C ALA A 190 -7.40 17.89 16.09
N PHE A 191 -7.41 19.22 15.98
CA PHE A 191 -8.23 19.93 15.00
C PHE A 191 -7.87 19.55 13.56
N VAL A 192 -6.58 19.62 13.19
CA VAL A 192 -6.13 19.29 11.83
C VAL A 192 -6.43 17.83 11.49
N SER A 193 -6.20 16.92 12.43
CA SER A 193 -6.46 15.48 12.22
C SER A 193 -7.95 15.20 11.98
N GLN A 194 -8.84 15.79 12.78
CA GLN A 194 -10.28 15.61 12.62
C GLN A 194 -10.81 16.28 11.35
N MET A 195 -10.29 17.46 11.01
CA MET A 195 -10.65 18.17 9.78
C MET A 195 -10.32 17.34 8.54
N PHE A 196 -9.10 16.80 8.45
CA PHE A 196 -8.72 15.95 7.31
C PHE A 196 -9.46 14.62 7.27
N GLN A 197 -9.78 14.02 8.43
CA GLN A 197 -10.66 12.85 8.47
C GLN A 197 -12.07 13.16 7.92
N GLY A 198 -12.63 14.32 8.27
CA GLY A 198 -13.91 14.79 7.73
C GLY A 198 -13.86 14.94 6.21
N LEU A 199 -12.84 15.60 5.67
CA LEU A 199 -12.66 15.76 4.22
C LEU A 199 -12.47 14.43 3.49
N ALA A 200 -11.68 13.51 4.07
CA ALA A 200 -11.45 12.18 3.49
C ALA A 200 -12.71 11.31 3.46
N GLY A 201 -13.70 11.61 4.31
CA GLY A 201 -15.00 10.94 4.32
C GLY A 201 -15.99 11.45 3.25
N THR A 202 -15.70 12.57 2.60
CA THR A 202 -16.58 13.14 1.57
C THR A 202 -16.43 12.36 0.26
N SER A 203 -17.52 11.70 -0.17
CA SER A 203 -17.52 10.89 -1.40
C SER A 203 -17.65 11.76 -2.65
N PRO A 204 -16.68 11.71 -3.59
CA PRO A 204 -16.81 12.37 -4.89
C PRO A 204 -17.99 11.80 -5.70
N ALA A 205 -18.17 10.47 -5.65
CA ALA A 205 -19.25 9.80 -6.38
C ALA A 205 -20.65 10.21 -5.92
N ALA A 206 -20.82 10.61 -4.66
CA ALA A 206 -22.12 11.02 -4.12
C ALA A 206 -22.59 12.40 -4.64
N HIS A 207 -21.67 13.24 -5.14
CA HIS A 207 -21.96 14.61 -5.58
C HIS A 207 -22.07 14.74 -7.11
N GLY A 208 -22.03 13.61 -7.85
CA GLY A 208 -22.12 13.64 -9.32
C GLY A 208 -20.94 14.33 -10.02
N GLY A 209 -19.90 14.69 -9.28
CA GLY A 209 -18.73 15.41 -9.75
C GLY A 209 -17.44 14.88 -9.10
N GLY A 210 -16.31 15.00 -9.81
CA GLY A 210 -15.00 14.61 -9.27
C GLY A 210 -14.48 15.54 -8.17
N PHE A 211 -13.22 15.38 -7.77
CA PHE A 211 -12.60 16.22 -6.74
C PHE A 211 -12.63 17.74 -7.04
N ALA A 212 -12.68 18.14 -8.32
CA ALA A 212 -12.84 19.55 -8.70
C ALA A 212 -14.19 20.12 -8.24
N ALA A 213 -15.28 19.36 -8.42
CA ALA A 213 -16.60 19.80 -7.95
C ALA A 213 -16.65 19.90 -6.42
N LEU A 214 -16.05 18.93 -5.71
CA LEU A 214 -15.92 19.02 -4.25
C LEU A 214 -15.10 20.24 -3.84
N ALA A 215 -14.00 20.54 -4.54
CA ALA A 215 -13.22 21.74 -4.26
C ALA A 215 -14.10 22.98 -4.41
N ASP A 216 -14.81 23.13 -5.53
CA ASP A 216 -15.72 24.24 -5.82
C ASP A 216 -16.82 24.41 -4.76
N GLU A 217 -17.45 23.32 -4.32
CA GLU A 217 -18.44 23.34 -3.24
C GLU A 217 -17.89 23.84 -1.90
N HIS A 218 -16.58 23.64 -1.66
CA HIS A 218 -15.91 24.07 -0.43
C HIS A 218 -15.32 25.48 -0.53
N GLN A 219 -15.45 26.18 -1.66
CA GLN A 219 -15.00 27.58 -1.81
C GLN A 219 -16.21 28.52 -1.91
N THR A 220 -16.41 29.33 -0.89
CA THR A 220 -17.28 30.50 -1.01
C THR A 220 -16.54 31.61 -1.74
N ARG A 221 -17.18 32.30 -2.68
CA ARG A 221 -16.61 33.45 -3.39
C ARG A 221 -16.09 34.51 -2.42
N GLY A 222 -14.82 34.87 -2.53
CA GLY A 222 -14.10 35.78 -1.62
C GLY A 222 -13.72 35.17 -0.26
N GLY A 223 -13.91 33.86 -0.08
CA GLY A 223 -13.66 33.15 1.17
C GLY A 223 -12.24 32.61 1.31
N LEU A 224 -11.97 32.06 2.49
CA LEU A 224 -10.63 31.58 2.86
C LEU A 224 -10.12 30.44 1.95
N ASN A 225 -11.00 29.50 1.57
CA ASN A 225 -10.61 28.37 0.72
C ASN A 225 -10.25 28.82 -0.71
N GLU A 226 -11.01 29.75 -1.29
CA GLU A 226 -10.69 30.34 -2.61
C GLU A 226 -9.33 31.04 -2.56
N GLN A 227 -9.09 31.84 -1.52
CA GLN A 227 -7.82 32.55 -1.35
C GLN A 227 -6.62 31.58 -1.25
N VAL A 228 -6.72 30.55 -0.39
CA VAL A 228 -5.64 29.57 -0.23
C VAL A 228 -5.41 28.79 -1.52
N LEU A 229 -6.48 28.27 -2.14
CA LEU A 229 -6.37 27.48 -3.38
C LEU A 229 -5.72 28.30 -4.50
N LYS A 230 -6.13 29.57 -4.65
CA LYS A 230 -5.54 30.49 -5.62
C LYS A 230 -4.04 30.67 -5.37
N SER A 231 -3.65 31.03 -4.16
CA SER A 231 -2.24 31.29 -3.84
C SER A 231 -1.35 30.06 -4.03
N VAL A 232 -1.77 28.88 -3.55
CA VAL A 232 -0.96 27.66 -3.74
C VAL A 232 -0.88 27.23 -5.21
N THR A 233 -1.89 27.56 -6.01
CA THR A 233 -1.87 27.32 -7.46
C THR A 233 -0.90 28.27 -8.16
N GLU A 234 -0.95 29.57 -7.85
CA GLU A 234 -0.04 30.59 -8.39
C GLU A 234 1.43 30.32 -8.00
N ASP A 235 1.66 29.81 -6.79
CA ASP A 235 2.99 29.38 -6.31
C ASP A 235 3.45 28.04 -6.93
N GLY A 236 2.62 27.38 -7.73
CA GLY A 236 2.96 26.18 -8.48
C GLY A 236 3.07 24.90 -7.63
N VAL A 237 2.39 24.84 -6.48
CA VAL A 237 2.44 23.69 -5.56
C VAL A 237 1.97 22.39 -6.24
N PHE A 238 0.85 22.42 -6.96
CA PHE A 238 0.33 21.23 -7.65
C PHE A 238 1.23 20.81 -8.82
N ALA A 239 1.76 21.77 -9.58
CA ALA A 239 2.71 21.49 -10.66
C ALA A 239 4.02 20.87 -10.12
N ALA A 240 4.46 21.28 -8.92
CA ALA A 240 5.62 20.66 -8.26
C ALA A 240 5.33 19.22 -7.82
N LEU A 241 4.11 18.95 -7.33
CA LEU A 241 3.69 17.59 -6.99
C LEU A 241 3.64 16.69 -8.23
N GLU A 242 3.10 17.18 -9.36
CA GLU A 242 3.09 16.44 -10.62
C GLU A 242 4.50 16.05 -11.06
N ARG A 243 5.45 17.01 -11.07
CA ARG A 243 6.86 16.70 -11.39
C ARG A 243 7.49 15.68 -10.44
N ALA A 244 7.15 15.72 -9.16
CA ALA A 244 7.63 14.74 -8.19
C ALA A 244 7.04 13.35 -8.48
N LEU A 245 5.76 13.26 -8.83
CA LEU A 245 5.09 12.02 -9.22
C LEU A 245 5.66 11.46 -10.52
N ASP A 246 5.95 12.31 -11.52
CA ASP A 246 6.61 11.90 -12.76
C ASP A 246 7.99 11.29 -12.49
N ALA A 247 8.77 11.89 -11.59
CA ALA A 247 10.07 11.35 -11.20
C ALA A 247 9.95 9.99 -10.50
N VAL A 248 8.93 9.80 -9.65
CA VAL A 248 8.64 8.49 -9.02
C VAL A 248 8.17 7.49 -10.07
N PHE A 249 7.27 7.88 -10.96
CA PHE A 249 6.76 7.02 -12.02
C PHE A 249 7.88 6.54 -12.94
N ALA A 250 8.77 7.44 -13.38
CA ALA A 250 9.96 7.09 -14.15
C ALA A 250 10.86 6.07 -13.43
N ARG A 251 11.00 6.18 -12.10
CA ARG A 251 11.74 5.20 -11.28
C ARG A 251 11.02 3.85 -11.18
N VAL A 252 9.69 3.84 -11.06
CA VAL A 252 8.89 2.60 -10.97
C VAL A 252 8.91 1.85 -12.30
N THR A 253 8.87 2.56 -13.42
CA THR A 253 8.88 1.97 -14.77
C THR A 253 10.28 1.68 -15.30
N ALA A 254 11.33 2.13 -14.61
CA ALA A 254 12.70 1.83 -15.00
C ALA A 254 12.99 0.33 -14.81
N ALA A 255 13.82 -0.24 -15.68
CA ALA A 255 14.30 -1.60 -15.50
C ALA A 255 15.00 -1.73 -14.13
N PRO A 256 14.72 -2.79 -13.36
CA PRO A 256 15.42 -3.04 -12.10
C PRO A 256 16.94 -3.08 -12.34
N PRO A 257 17.76 -2.62 -11.39
CA PRO A 257 19.21 -2.76 -11.51
C PRO A 257 19.57 -4.24 -11.68
N ALA A 258 20.46 -4.50 -12.64
CA ALA A 258 21.01 -5.83 -12.95
C ALA A 258 21.78 -6.41 -11.76
#